data_AF-A0A3M0XP04-F1
#
_entry.id   AF-A0A3M0XP04-F1
#
_cell.length_a   1.000
_cell.length_b   1.000
_cell.length_c   1.000
_cell.angle_alpha   90.00
_cell.angle_beta   90.00
_cell.angle_gamma   90.00
#
_symmetry.space_group_name_H-M   'P 1'
#
loop_
_entity.id
_entity.type
_entity.pdbx_description
1 polymer ?
#
loop_
_entity_poly.entity_id
_entity_poly.type
_entity_poly.pdbx_seq_one_letter_code
_entity_poly.pdbx_strand_id
1 'polypeptide(L)' 'FGTVAGGWLMARAARVASRRLAEEGARTDLPREFLDAKRASARFYGEAILPRAQAEHAAVLGSADATLAIEEAWL' A
#
# COMPACT_ATOMS: atom_id res chain seq x y z
N PHE A 1 6.54 1.55 -8.36
CA PHE A 1 5.24 2.11 -8.80
C PHE A 1 4.04 1.33 -8.23
N GLY A 2 3.95 0.01 -8.45
CA GLY A 2 2.81 -0.81 -8.01
C GLY A 2 2.48 -0.72 -6.51
N THR A 3 3.49 -0.64 -5.64
CA THR A 3 3.31 -0.48 -4.19
C THR A 3 2.54 0.79 -3.81
N VAL A 4 2.88 1.92 -4.43
CA VAL A 4 2.22 3.21 -4.16
C VAL A 4 0.79 3.22 -4.72
N ALA A 5 0.62 2.76 -5.97
CA ALA A 5 -0.69 2.66 -6.60
C ALA A 5 -1.63 1.71 -5.84
N GLY A 6 -1.11 0.57 -5.36
CA GLY A 6 -1.83 -0.38 -4.53
C GLY A 6 -2.28 0.25 -3.21
N GLY A 7 -1.40 0.98 -2.53
CA GLY A 7 -1.73 1.72 -1.30
C GLY A 7 -2.86 2.72 -1.50
N TRP A 8 -2.83 3.47 -2.61
CA TRP A 8 -3.91 4.40 -2.97
C TRP A 8 -5.26 3.70 -3.20
N LEU A 9 -5.27 2.60 -3.96
CA LEU A 9 -6.50 1.82 -4.20
C LEU A 9 -7.04 1.21 -2.90
N MET A 10 -6.18 0.72 -2.01
CA MET A 10 -6.57 0.22 -0.69
C MET A 10 -7.21 1.30 0.18
N ALA A 11 -6.60 2.49 0.23
CA ALA A 11 -7.17 3.63 0.96
C ALA A 11 -8.54 4.06 0.40
N ARG A 12 -8.69 4.06 -0.94
CA ARG A 12 -9.98 4.34 -1.59
C ARG A 12 -11.04 3.29 -1.22
N ALA A 13 -10.68 2.02 -1.24
CA ALA A 13 -11.60 0.94 -0.87
C ALA A 13 -12.03 1.04 0.61
N ALA A 14 -11.09 1.31 1.52
CA ALA A 14 -11.39 1.52 2.93
C ALA A 14 -12.30 2.74 3.16
N ARG A 15 -12.11 3.83 2.39
CA ARG A 15 -12.99 5.01 2.47
C ARG A 15 -14.43 4.66 2.10
N VAL A 16 -14.63 3.89 1.02
CA VAL A 16 -15.97 3.45 0.61
C VAL A 16 -16.58 2.51 1.66
N ALA A 17 -15.78 1.57 2.19
CA ALA A 17 -16.24 0.66 3.23
C ALA A 17 -16.68 1.40 4.50
N SER A 18 -15.90 2.36 4.97
CA SER A 18 -16.24 3.19 6.13
C SER A 18 -17.53 3.99 5.92
N ARG A 19 -17.77 4.52 4.72
CA ARG A 19 -19.01 5.23 4.39
C ARG A 19 -20.22 4.30 4.44
N ARG A 20 -20.13 3.14 3.79
CA ARG A 20 -21.22 2.14 3.78
C ARG A 20 -21.54 1.59 5.17
N LEU A 21 -20.54 1.44 6.04
CA LEU A 21 -20.75 1.01 7.42
C LEU A 21 -21.45 2.07 8.28
N ALA A 22 -21.36 3.35 7.91
CA ALA A 22 -21.95 4.48 8.63
C ALA A 22 -23.38 4.81 8.16
N GLU A 23 -23.83 4.27 7.02
CA GLU A 23 -25.20 4.43 6.54
C GLU A 23 -26.14 3.52 7.36
N GLU A 24 -26.78 4.08 8.38
CA GLU A 24 -27.80 3.38 9.17
C GLU A 24 -29.01 3.02 8.30
N GLY A 25 -29.47 1.77 8.39
CA GLY A 25 -30.65 1.29 7.65
C GLY A 25 -30.41 1.00 6.15
N ALA A 26 -29.23 1.30 5.61
CA ALA A 26 -28.89 0.91 4.25
C ALA A 26 -28.70 -0.61 4.17
N ARG A 27 -29.55 -1.29 3.39
CA ARG A 27 -29.24 -2.66 2.93
C ARG A 27 -28.05 -2.56 1.99
N THR A 28 -26.85 -2.61 2.56
CA THR A 28 -25.63 -2.88 1.80
C THR A 28 -25.76 -4.28 1.20
N ASP A 29 -25.47 -4.38 -0.10
CA ASP A 29 -25.33 -5.65 -0.84
C ASP A 29 -24.15 -6.50 -0.33
N LEU A 30 -23.28 -5.90 0.49
CA LEU A 30 -22.10 -6.51 1.04
C LEU A 30 -22.25 -6.77 2.56
N PRO A 31 -21.81 -7.94 3.06
CA PRO A 31 -21.76 -8.23 4.50
C PRO A 31 -20.88 -7.24 5.27
N ARG A 32 -21.20 -7.00 6.55
CA ARG A 32 -20.43 -6.11 7.44
C ARG A 32 -18.96 -6.57 7.56
N GLU A 33 -18.75 -7.87 7.68
CA GLU A 33 -17.44 -8.51 7.81
C GLU A 33 -16.55 -8.22 6.59
N PHE A 34 -17.14 -8.16 5.39
CA PHE A 34 -16.40 -7.81 4.17
C PHE A 34 -15.91 -6.35 4.20
N LEU A 35 -16.77 -5.44 4.65
CA LEU A 35 -16.44 -4.02 4.74
C LEU A 35 -15.39 -3.77 5.83
N ASP A 36 -15.49 -4.44 6.97
CA ASP A 36 -14.47 -4.38 8.02
C ASP A 36 -13.15 -5.00 7.55
N ALA A 37 -13.18 -6.12 6.82
CA ALA A 37 -11.99 -6.70 6.21
C ALA A 37 -11.30 -5.73 5.23
N LYS A 38 -12.04 -4.93 4.47
CA LYS A 38 -11.44 -3.89 3.60
C LYS A 38 -10.70 -2.81 4.39
N ARG A 39 -11.25 -2.37 5.52
CA ARG A 39 -10.59 -1.40 6.41
C ARG A 39 -9.32 -1.98 7.01
N ALA A 40 -9.40 -3.21 7.53
CA ALA A 40 -8.25 -3.92 8.10
C ALA A 40 -7.14 -4.15 7.06
N SER A 41 -7.51 -4.59 5.86
CA SER A 41 -6.56 -4.83 4.77
C SER A 41 -5.84 -3.56 4.34
N ALA A 42 -6.56 -2.43 4.24
CA ALA A 42 -5.94 -1.16 3.89
C ALA A 42 -4.97 -0.65 4.95
N ARG A 43 -5.32 -0.84 6.23
CA ARG A 43 -4.41 -0.53 7.34
C ARG A 43 -3.15 -1.37 7.28
N PHE A 44 -3.29 -2.70 7.15
CA PHE A 44 -2.16 -3.60 7.01
C PHE A 44 -1.26 -3.21 5.83
N TYR A 45 -1.85 -2.89 4.67
CA TYR A 45 -1.07 -2.46 3.51
C TYR A 45 -0.30 -1.17 3.79
N GLY A 46 -0.94 -0.18 4.41
CA GLY A 46 -0.32 1.10 4.76
C GLY A 46 0.81 0.97 5.78
N GLU A 47 0.67 0.08 6.75
CA GLU A 47 1.65 -0.11 7.83
C GLU A 47 2.79 -1.07 7.44
N ALA A 48 2.50 -2.17 6.75
CA ALA A 48 3.44 -3.27 6.53
C ALA A 48 4.06 -3.32 5.11
N ILE A 49 3.40 -2.72 4.11
CA ILE A 49 3.80 -2.83 2.71
C ILE A 49 4.24 -1.48 2.14
N LEU A 50 3.45 -0.43 2.32
CA LEU A 50 3.72 0.89 1.75
C LEU A 50 5.08 1.49 2.13
N PRO A 51 5.64 1.31 3.35
CA PRO A 51 6.96 1.85 3.70
C PRO A 51 8.10 1.35 2.80
N ARG A 52 7.94 0.17 2.17
CA ARG A 52 8.93 -0.37 1.22
C ARG A 52 9.15 0.58 0.04
N ALA A 53 8.12 1.29 -0.41
CA ALA A 53 8.26 2.26 -1.49
C ALA A 53 9.21 3.42 -1.14
N GLN A 54 9.27 3.82 0.14
CA GLN A 54 10.23 4.83 0.59
C GLN A 54 11.66 4.28 0.61
N ALA A 55 11.83 3.04 1.08
CA ALA A 55 13.12 2.36 1.07
C ALA A 55 13.64 2.16 -0.37
N GLU A 56 12.77 1.71 -1.29
CA GLU A 56 13.07 1.58 -2.72
C GLU A 56 13.51 2.93 -3.33
N HIS A 57 12.77 4.01 -3.03
CA HIS A 57 13.12 5.34 -3.51
C HIS A 57 14.50 5.79 -3.02
N ALA A 58 14.80 5.60 -1.72
CA ALA A 58 16.11 5.93 -1.16
C ALA A 58 17.23 5.10 -1.81
N ALA A 59 17.01 3.81 -2.02
CA ALA A 59 17.98 2.93 -2.67
C ALA A 59 18.27 3.37 -4.12
N VAL A 60 17.24 3.73 -4.88
CA VAL A 60 17.40 4.20 -6.27
C VAL A 60 18.21 5.50 -6.34
N LEU A 61 17.94 6.45 -5.45
CA LEU A 61 18.65 7.74 -5.48
C LEU A 61 20.06 7.69 -4.86
N GLY A 62 20.32 6.76 -3.94
CA GLY A 62 21.57 6.72 -3.18
C GLY A 62 22.62 5.70 -3.65
N SER A 63 22.34 4.89 -4.68
CA SER A 63 23.19 3.74 -5.05
C SER A 63 24.17 3.99 -6.21
N ALA A 64 24.18 5.19 -6.80
CA ALA A 64 25.00 5.48 -7.98
C ALA A 64 26.50 5.24 -7.72
N ASP A 65 27.06 5.87 -6.68
CA ASP A 65 28.49 5.75 -6.35
C ASP A 65 28.87 4.31 -5.99
N ALA A 66 28.03 3.63 -5.23
CA ALA A 66 28.26 2.23 -4.84
C ALA A 66 28.23 1.29 -6.05
N THR A 67 27.38 1.55 -7.04
CA THR A 67 27.30 0.73 -8.26
C THR A 67 28.51 0.97 -9.16
N LEU A 68 28.95 2.22 -9.28
CA LEU A 68 30.10 2.60 -10.11
C LEU A 68 31.45 2.18 -9.52
N ALA A 69 31.52 1.92 -8.21
CA ALA A 69 32.73 1.46 -7.52
C ALA A 69 32.99 -0.05 -7.66
N ILE A 70 32.11 -0.80 -8.33
CA ILE A 70 32.29 -2.25 -8.54
C ILE A 70 33.24 -2.47 -9.72
N GLU A 71 34.38 -3.13 -9.48
CA GLU A 71 35.29 -3.55 -10.54
C GLU A 71 34.65 -4.65 -11.40
N GLU A 72 34.82 -4.56 -12.71
CA GLU A 72 34.25 -5.52 -13.66
C GLU A 72 34.74 -6.95 -13.42
N ALA A 73 35.97 -7.10 -12.90
CA ALA A 73 36.53 -8.41 -12.54
C ALA A 73 35.87 -9.07 -11.31
N TRP A 74 34.99 -8.37 -10.59
CA TRP A 74 34.23 -8.88 -9.43
C TRP A 74 32.79 -9.28 -9.77
N LEU A 75 32.33 -9.02 -11.00
CA LEU A 75 31.02 -9.40 -11.53
C LEU A 75 31.06 -10.79 -12.18
#